data_AF-A0AAD8KPZ4-F1
#
_entry.id   AF-A0AAD8KPZ4-F1
#
_cell.length_a   1.000
_cell.length_b   1.000
_cell.length_c   1.000
_cell.angle_alpha   90.00
_cell.angle_beta   90.00
_cell.angle_gamma   90.00
#
_symmetry.space_group_name_H-M   'P 1'
#
loop_
_entity.id
_entity.type
_entity.pdbx_description
1 polymer ?
#
loop_
_entity_poly.entity_id
_entity_poly.type
_entity_poly.pdbx_seq_one_letter_code
_entity_poly.pdbx_strand_id
1 'polypeptide(L)'
;MDADNPIPHASSGAAGKSEVTNVNSSHDDLSRNSVNGNVVTDEKTMLAAGASINSVSLDGVHSSESANQQEDGSVAALSSEEERLWRLVNANSLDFNAWTALIEETEKTAEGNILKVRKVYDTFLAEFPLCYGYWKKYADHEAQLGSMDKVVEVYERAVHGVTYSVDMWLHYCVFAINTYGDPDTVRRLFERGLAYVGTDYMSFPLWDKYVEYEYQQQQWSNLAMIYTRILEHPNQQLDRYFNSFRELVATRPLSELRTSEEISVAANAKGEVNNAESTGEVNTNAVDQSSKPASAAITEAEELENYIAIREELYKKAKEFDSKIIDFETAIRRPYFHVRPLNVAELENWHNYLDFIQGCDDFNKLSNFCCSYH
;
A
#
# COMPACT_ATOMS: atom_id res chain seq x y z
N MET A 1 88.55 19.82 19.00
CA MET A 1 89.03 20.39 17.73
C MET A 1 89.51 19.21 16.90
N ASP A 2 88.82 19.03 15.77
CA ASP A 2 89.18 18.23 14.59
C ASP A 2 89.27 16.71 14.73
N ALA A 3 88.79 15.88 13.81
CA ALA A 3 87.85 16.00 12.69
C ALA A 3 87.54 14.56 12.21
N ASP A 4 86.32 14.36 11.72
CA ASP A 4 85.68 13.13 11.25
C ASP A 4 86.38 12.37 10.11
N ASN A 5 86.07 11.05 9.98
CA ASN A 5 85.35 10.40 8.86
C ASN A 5 85.66 8.88 8.75
N PRO A 6 84.88 8.04 8.00
CA PRO A 6 83.43 7.85 7.96
C PRO A 6 83.00 6.35 8.03
N ILE A 7 81.70 6.11 8.18
CA ILE A 7 80.93 4.85 7.97
C ILE A 7 79.95 5.15 6.80
N PRO A 8 79.58 4.25 5.84
CA PRO A 8 78.65 3.13 6.12
C PRO A 8 78.64 1.89 5.21
N HIS A 9 78.20 0.73 5.76
CA HIS A 9 77.47 -0.32 5.02
C HIS A 9 76.66 -1.27 5.94
N ALA A 10 75.39 -1.43 5.55
CA ALA A 10 74.35 -2.45 5.79
C ALA A 10 74.62 -3.76 6.57
N SER A 11 73.66 -4.19 7.42
CA SER A 11 72.66 -5.24 7.12
C SER A 11 72.17 -6.04 8.35
N SER A 12 70.84 -6.27 8.36
CA SER A 12 70.11 -7.46 8.85
C SER A 12 69.91 -7.69 10.37
N GLY A 13 68.67 -7.48 10.82
CA GLY A 13 68.08 -8.09 12.02
C GLY A 13 66.60 -8.42 11.77
N ALA A 14 66.25 -9.70 11.86
CA ALA A 14 64.97 -10.30 11.50
C ALA A 14 63.86 -10.08 12.56
N ALA A 15 62.62 -9.90 12.09
CA ALA A 15 61.40 -9.90 12.92
C ALA A 15 60.53 -11.12 12.57
N GLY A 16 60.06 -11.81 13.61
CA GLY A 16 59.29 -13.05 13.56
C GLY A 16 57.83 -12.85 13.13
N LYS A 17 57.32 -13.88 12.45
CA LYS A 17 55.93 -14.04 12.01
C LYS A 17 55.09 -14.68 13.12
N SER A 18 53.83 -14.26 13.22
CA SER A 18 52.73 -15.06 13.73
C SER A 18 51.49 -14.80 12.89
N GLU A 19 50.91 -15.90 12.45
CA GLU A 19 49.91 -16.10 11.40
C GLU A 19 48.53 -16.27 12.05
N VAL A 20 47.51 -15.52 11.60
CA VAL A 20 46.10 -15.87 11.84
C VAL A 20 45.30 -15.62 10.56
N THR A 21 44.49 -16.62 10.28
CA THR A 21 43.81 -17.01 9.05
C THR A 21 42.74 -16.04 8.54
N ASN A 22 42.74 -15.92 7.21
CA ASN A 22 41.85 -15.15 6.37
C ASN A 22 40.58 -15.96 6.05
N VAL A 23 39.39 -15.42 6.29
CA VAL A 23 38.12 -15.95 5.74
C VAL A 23 37.46 -14.83 4.94
N ASN A 24 37.62 -14.92 3.62
CA ASN A 24 36.88 -14.13 2.64
C ASN A 24 35.42 -14.59 2.64
N SER A 25 34.49 -13.69 2.98
CA SER A 25 33.08 -13.82 2.64
C SER A 25 32.80 -12.95 1.42
N SER A 26 32.42 -13.61 0.33
CA SER A 26 32.06 -13.00 -0.95
C SER A 26 30.89 -12.04 -0.80
N HIS A 27 31.10 -10.80 -1.26
CA HIS A 27 30.05 -9.86 -1.64
C HIS A 27 29.55 -10.27 -3.03
N ASP A 28 28.28 -10.64 -3.15
CA ASP A 28 27.61 -10.76 -4.44
C ASP A 28 26.65 -9.58 -4.64
N ASP A 29 26.95 -8.81 -5.68
CA ASP A 29 26.15 -7.77 -6.31
C ASP A 29 24.84 -8.35 -6.84
N LEU A 30 23.71 -7.75 -6.47
CA LEU A 30 22.46 -7.85 -7.23
C LEU A 30 21.94 -6.45 -7.56
N SER A 31 22.19 -6.10 -8.82
CA SER A 31 21.59 -5.08 -9.67
C SER A 31 20.44 -4.25 -9.09
N ARG A 32 20.78 -3.06 -8.60
CA ARG A 32 19.89 -1.90 -8.63
C ARG A 32 19.84 -1.36 -10.06
N ASN A 33 18.74 -1.60 -10.77
CA ASN A 33 18.39 -0.73 -11.91
C ASN A 33 17.55 0.42 -11.37
N SER A 34 18.26 1.48 -11.00
CA SER A 34 17.73 2.83 -10.87
C SER A 34 17.59 3.41 -12.27
N VAL A 35 16.37 3.78 -12.67
CA VAL A 35 16.16 4.75 -13.74
C VAL A 35 15.41 5.93 -13.13
N ASN A 36 16.19 6.93 -12.73
CA ASN A 36 15.73 8.31 -12.61
C ASN A 36 15.28 8.79 -13.99
N GLY A 37 13.98 9.01 -14.15
CA GLY A 37 13.39 9.80 -15.23
C GLY A 37 12.74 11.05 -14.63
N ASN A 38 13.51 12.13 -14.57
CA ASN A 38 13.00 13.46 -14.26
C ASN A 38 12.05 13.87 -15.41
N VAL A 39 10.75 13.99 -15.15
CA VAL A 39 9.81 14.61 -16.08
C VAL A 39 9.23 15.84 -15.42
N VAL A 40 9.65 16.99 -15.94
CA VAL A 40 8.98 18.27 -15.77
C VAL A 40 7.64 18.15 -16.52
N THR A 41 6.53 18.13 -15.80
CA THR A 41 5.20 18.23 -16.40
C THR A 41 4.80 19.69 -16.47
N ASP A 42 4.77 20.23 -17.70
CA ASP A 42 4.07 21.46 -18.00
C ASP A 42 2.57 21.28 -17.71
N GLU A 43 2.03 22.18 -16.90
CA GLU A 43 0.60 22.27 -16.59
C GLU A 43 -0.19 22.56 -17.87
N LYS A 44 -1.04 21.60 -18.27
CA LYS A 44 -2.15 21.89 -19.19
C LYS A 44 -3.43 21.34 -18.61
N THR A 45 -4.18 22.25 -17.99
CA THR A 45 -5.56 22.06 -17.55
C THR A 45 -6.43 21.54 -18.69
N MET A 46 -7.04 20.36 -18.52
CA MET A 46 -8.08 19.83 -19.42
C MET A 46 -9.22 19.26 -18.58
N LEU A 47 -10.44 19.62 -18.98
CA LEU A 47 -11.69 19.53 -18.23
C LEU A 47 -12.14 18.09 -17.93
N ALA A 48 -12.67 17.91 -16.72
CA ALA A 48 -13.26 16.68 -16.22
C ALA A 48 -14.57 16.32 -16.96
N ALA A 49 -14.65 15.08 -17.43
CA ALA A 49 -15.90 14.39 -17.70
C ALA A 49 -16.06 13.29 -16.63
N GLY A 50 -17.16 13.35 -15.88
CA GLY A 50 -17.40 12.47 -14.73
C GLY A 50 -17.70 11.04 -15.15
N ALA A 51 -16.79 10.12 -14.84
CA ALA A 51 -17.06 8.70 -14.81
C ALA A 51 -17.64 8.33 -13.43
N SER A 52 -18.92 7.94 -13.41
CA SER A 52 -19.60 7.45 -12.21
C SER A 52 -19.31 5.97 -12.04
N ILE A 53 -18.50 5.62 -11.05
CA ILE A 53 -18.32 4.23 -10.59
C ILE A 53 -19.46 3.88 -9.64
N ASN A 54 -20.52 3.28 -10.18
CA ASN A 54 -21.54 2.60 -9.38
C ASN A 54 -21.33 1.08 -9.41
N SER A 55 -21.51 0.47 -8.24
CA SER A 55 -21.41 -0.96 -7.96
C SER A 55 -22.32 -1.79 -8.88
N VAL A 56 -21.79 -2.85 -9.47
CA VAL A 56 -22.62 -3.89 -10.09
C VAL A 56 -22.45 -5.18 -9.29
N SER A 57 -23.54 -5.57 -8.60
CA SER A 57 -23.75 -6.92 -8.09
C SER A 57 -24.08 -7.85 -9.26
N LEU A 58 -23.44 -9.01 -9.31
CA LEU A 58 -23.75 -10.07 -10.26
C LEU A 58 -25.02 -10.82 -9.84
N ASP A 59 -26.05 -10.77 -10.69
CA ASP A 59 -26.90 -11.94 -10.98
C ASP A 59 -27.87 -11.63 -12.13
N GLY A 60 -28.06 -12.60 -13.05
CA GLY A 60 -29.20 -12.64 -13.96
C GLY A 60 -28.88 -12.71 -15.46
N VAL A 61 -28.91 -13.93 -15.99
CA VAL A 61 -28.95 -14.27 -17.41
C VAL A 61 -30.16 -13.62 -18.09
N HIS A 62 -29.96 -12.83 -19.15
CA HIS A 62 -30.79 -12.88 -20.36
C HIS A 62 -30.16 -12.13 -21.55
N SER A 63 -30.23 -12.79 -22.69
CA SER A 63 -29.75 -12.37 -24.01
C SER A 63 -30.42 -11.10 -24.53
N SER A 64 -29.64 -10.19 -25.13
CA SER A 64 -30.13 -9.26 -26.15
C SER A 64 -29.00 -8.80 -27.06
N GLU A 65 -29.31 -8.80 -28.36
CA GLU A 65 -28.44 -8.67 -29.52
C GLU A 65 -27.72 -7.32 -29.65
N SER A 66 -26.46 -7.43 -30.05
CA SER A 66 -25.71 -6.65 -31.05
C SER A 66 -26.14 -5.19 -31.32
N ALA A 67 -25.34 -4.25 -30.82
CA ALA A 67 -25.06 -2.98 -31.49
C ALA A 67 -23.60 -2.99 -31.97
N ASN A 68 -23.46 -3.21 -33.28
CA ASN A 68 -22.20 -3.33 -34.00
C ASN A 68 -21.53 -1.94 -34.13
N GLN A 69 -20.39 -1.73 -33.47
CA GLN A 69 -19.44 -0.69 -33.88
C GLN A 69 -18.28 -1.39 -34.59
N GLN A 70 -18.30 -1.30 -35.93
CA GLN A 70 -17.17 -1.64 -36.77
C GLN A 70 -16.08 -0.60 -36.55
N GLU A 71 -15.03 -0.95 -35.79
CA GLU A 71 -13.73 -0.33 -35.96
C GLU A 71 -12.97 -1.09 -37.05
N ASP A 72 -12.92 -0.47 -38.22
CA ASP A 72 -12.04 -0.84 -39.34
C ASP A 72 -10.59 -0.55 -38.93
N GLY A 73 -9.98 -1.48 -38.21
CA GLY A 73 -8.56 -1.48 -37.88
C GLY A 73 -7.85 -2.51 -38.75
N SER A 74 -7.12 -2.07 -39.78
CA SER A 74 -6.20 -2.94 -40.51
C SER A 74 -5.27 -3.62 -39.51
N VAL A 75 -5.38 -4.94 -39.34
CA VAL A 75 -4.47 -5.72 -38.49
C VAL A 75 -3.09 -5.57 -39.10
N ALA A 76 -2.24 -4.73 -38.49
CA ALA A 76 -0.85 -4.59 -38.88
C ALA A 76 -0.22 -5.99 -38.92
N ALA A 77 0.42 -6.32 -40.04
CA ALA A 77 1.03 -7.64 -40.22
C ALA A 77 1.98 -7.93 -39.06
N LEU A 78 1.81 -9.09 -38.44
CA LEU A 78 2.71 -9.54 -37.37
C LEU A 78 4.10 -9.77 -37.98
N SER A 79 5.14 -9.41 -37.23
CA SER A 79 6.50 -9.77 -37.58
C SER A 79 6.67 -11.29 -37.56
N SER A 80 7.63 -11.81 -38.31
CA SER A 80 7.93 -13.25 -38.29
C SER A 80 8.30 -13.75 -36.89
N GLU A 81 8.89 -12.87 -36.07
CA GLU A 81 9.26 -13.17 -34.69
C GLU A 81 8.03 -13.16 -33.77
N GLU A 82 7.13 -12.17 -33.90
CA GLU A 82 5.86 -12.14 -33.19
C GLU A 82 5.04 -13.42 -33.48
N GLU A 83 4.95 -13.85 -34.76
CA GLU A 83 4.27 -15.10 -35.12
C GLU A 83 4.91 -16.33 -34.48
N ARG A 84 6.26 -16.39 -34.45
CA ARG A 84 7.00 -17.50 -33.85
C ARG A 84 6.71 -17.58 -32.35
N LEU A 85 6.72 -16.44 -31.65
CA LEU A 85 6.45 -16.34 -30.22
C LEU A 85 4.99 -16.69 -29.90
N TRP A 86 4.03 -16.24 -30.71
CA TRP A 86 2.63 -16.68 -30.61
C TRP A 86 2.45 -18.20 -30.75
N ARG A 87 3.19 -18.85 -31.66
CA ARG A 87 3.16 -20.33 -31.78
C ARG A 87 3.70 -21.01 -30.53
N LEU A 88 4.71 -20.45 -29.87
CA LEU A 88 5.27 -21.01 -28.63
C LEU A 88 4.27 -20.94 -27.47
N VAL A 89 3.68 -19.77 -27.22
CA VAL A 89 2.70 -19.61 -26.14
C VAL A 89 1.41 -20.40 -26.39
N ASN A 90 1.00 -20.56 -27.65
CA ASN A 90 -0.16 -21.39 -27.99
C ASN A 90 0.14 -22.90 -27.85
N ALA A 91 1.40 -23.32 -28.01
CA ALA A 91 1.81 -24.70 -27.80
C ALA A 91 1.95 -25.03 -26.31
N ASN A 92 2.34 -24.05 -25.48
CA ASN A 92 2.42 -24.17 -24.04
C ASN A 92 2.07 -22.84 -23.37
N SER A 93 0.80 -22.67 -22.98
CA SER A 93 0.31 -21.42 -22.36
C SER A 93 0.91 -21.15 -20.99
N LEU A 94 1.52 -22.15 -20.35
CA LEU A 94 2.18 -22.01 -19.06
C LEU A 94 3.68 -21.66 -19.18
N ASP A 95 4.22 -21.52 -20.40
CA ASP A 95 5.60 -21.06 -20.61
C ASP A 95 5.72 -19.55 -20.38
N PHE A 96 5.97 -19.19 -19.12
CA PHE A 96 6.14 -17.80 -18.72
C PHE A 96 7.25 -17.07 -19.50
N ASN A 97 8.37 -17.74 -19.83
CA ASN A 97 9.47 -17.09 -20.55
C ASN A 97 9.08 -16.80 -22.01
N ALA A 98 8.30 -17.68 -22.64
CA ALA A 98 7.76 -17.42 -23.97
C ALA A 98 6.81 -16.21 -23.97
N TRP A 99 5.99 -16.06 -22.92
CA TRP A 99 5.14 -14.89 -22.73
C TRP A 99 5.94 -13.60 -22.53
N THR A 100 6.95 -13.61 -21.65
CA THR A 100 7.77 -12.42 -21.43
C THR A 100 8.48 -11.97 -22.72
N ALA A 101 9.00 -12.92 -23.50
CA ALA A 101 9.61 -12.63 -24.80
C ALA A 101 8.59 -12.07 -25.81
N LEU A 102 7.36 -12.61 -25.84
CA LEU A 102 6.29 -12.09 -26.70
C LEU A 102 5.90 -10.66 -26.33
N ILE A 103 5.78 -10.37 -25.04
CA ILE A 103 5.47 -9.02 -24.53
C ILE A 103 6.59 -8.06 -24.94
N GLU A 104 7.85 -8.40 -24.67
CA GLU A 104 9.00 -7.55 -25.00
C GLU A 104 9.09 -7.24 -26.51
N GLU A 105 8.91 -8.26 -27.37
CA GLU A 105 8.92 -8.05 -28.82
C GLU A 105 7.72 -7.20 -29.28
N THR A 106 6.54 -7.40 -28.67
CA THR A 106 5.34 -6.60 -28.99
C THR A 106 5.54 -5.15 -28.58
N GLU A 107 6.02 -4.87 -27.37
CA GLU A 107 6.28 -3.51 -26.89
C GLU A 107 7.29 -2.77 -27.77
N LYS A 108 8.31 -3.50 -28.26
CA LYS A 108 9.32 -2.97 -29.17
C LYS A 108 8.78 -2.67 -30.57
N THR A 109 7.85 -3.48 -31.07
CA THR A 109 7.38 -3.42 -32.48
C THR A 109 5.96 -2.86 -32.64
N ALA A 110 5.29 -2.51 -31.54
CA ALA A 110 3.93 -1.98 -31.58
C ALA A 110 3.85 -0.63 -32.32
N GLU A 111 4.91 0.19 -32.31
CA GLU A 111 4.95 1.51 -32.98
C GLU A 111 3.73 2.40 -32.63
N GLY A 112 3.25 2.33 -31.38
CA GLY A 112 2.03 3.04 -30.93
C GLY A 112 0.71 2.32 -31.21
N ASN A 113 0.74 1.11 -31.77
CA ASN A 113 -0.44 0.28 -32.01
C ASN A 113 -0.93 -0.36 -30.70
N ILE A 114 -1.82 0.35 -30.01
CA ILE A 114 -2.45 -0.12 -28.76
C ILE A 114 -3.21 -1.43 -28.92
N LEU A 115 -3.77 -1.75 -30.10
CA LEU A 115 -4.51 -2.99 -30.32
C LEU A 115 -3.60 -4.24 -30.23
N LYS A 116 -2.35 -4.14 -30.69
CA LYS A 116 -1.36 -5.21 -30.53
C LYS A 116 -1.05 -5.45 -29.05
N VAL A 117 -0.83 -4.36 -28.30
CA VAL A 117 -0.55 -4.41 -26.86
C VAL A 117 -1.72 -5.05 -26.12
N ARG A 118 -2.96 -4.57 -26.34
CA ARG A 118 -4.18 -5.13 -25.75
C ARG A 118 -4.26 -6.64 -25.94
N LYS A 119 -4.11 -7.11 -27.19
CA LYS A 119 -4.20 -8.54 -27.51
C LYS A 119 -3.22 -9.38 -26.70
N VAL A 120 -1.96 -8.98 -26.64
CA VAL A 120 -0.92 -9.74 -25.94
C VAL A 120 -1.15 -9.72 -24.43
N TYR A 121 -1.40 -8.53 -23.87
CA TYR A 121 -1.62 -8.37 -22.44
C TYR A 121 -2.91 -9.04 -21.95
N ASP A 122 -4.02 -8.93 -22.68
CA ASP A 122 -5.28 -9.60 -22.35
C ASP A 122 -5.12 -11.11 -22.32
N THR A 123 -4.38 -11.68 -23.28
CA THR A 123 -4.17 -13.14 -23.34
C THR A 123 -3.21 -13.59 -22.24
N PHE A 124 -2.12 -12.86 -22.01
CA PHE A 124 -1.15 -13.18 -20.97
C PHE A 124 -1.77 -13.12 -19.57
N LEU A 125 -2.50 -12.04 -19.26
CA LEU A 125 -3.08 -11.83 -17.92
C LEU A 125 -4.30 -12.72 -17.65
N ALA A 126 -4.88 -13.34 -18.67
CA ALA A 126 -5.84 -14.43 -18.49
C ALA A 126 -5.17 -15.71 -17.95
N GLU A 127 -3.92 -15.99 -18.35
CA GLU A 127 -3.14 -17.15 -17.88
C GLU A 127 -2.37 -16.85 -16.59
N PHE A 128 -1.83 -15.63 -16.44
CA PHE A 128 -1.01 -15.20 -15.30
C PHE A 128 -1.60 -13.95 -14.61
N PRO A 129 -2.82 -14.04 -14.04
CA PRO A 129 -3.51 -12.89 -13.46
C PRO A 129 -2.77 -12.30 -12.25
N LEU A 130 -2.00 -13.11 -11.50
CA LEU A 130 -1.31 -12.69 -10.28
C LEU A 130 -0.06 -11.82 -10.54
N CYS A 131 0.32 -11.60 -11.80
CA CYS A 131 1.49 -10.81 -12.16
C CYS A 131 1.18 -9.30 -12.18
N TYR A 132 0.97 -8.68 -11.01
CA TYR A 132 0.58 -7.27 -10.87
C TYR A 132 1.47 -6.28 -11.66
N GLY A 133 2.78 -6.55 -11.76
CA GLY A 133 3.69 -5.70 -12.52
C GLY A 133 3.32 -5.57 -14.00
N TYR A 134 2.71 -6.59 -14.60
CA TYR A 134 2.23 -6.56 -15.97
C TYR A 134 0.88 -5.87 -16.10
N TRP A 135 -0.01 -5.97 -15.11
CA TRP A 135 -1.20 -5.12 -15.03
C TRP A 135 -0.83 -3.64 -15.01
N LYS A 136 0.17 -3.27 -14.21
CA LYS A 136 0.65 -1.88 -14.16
C LYS A 136 1.22 -1.41 -15.51
N LYS A 137 2.07 -2.22 -16.15
CA LYS A 137 2.58 -1.92 -17.51
C LYS A 137 1.44 -1.74 -18.51
N TYR A 138 0.42 -2.61 -18.45
CA TYR A 138 -0.73 -2.51 -19.34
C TYR A 138 -1.49 -1.19 -19.15
N ALA A 139 -1.76 -0.82 -17.89
CA ALA A 139 -2.40 0.46 -17.58
C ALA A 139 -1.57 1.66 -18.08
N ASP A 140 -0.24 1.59 -17.99
CA ASP A 140 0.66 2.63 -18.50
C ASP A 140 0.63 2.76 -20.03
N HIS A 141 0.57 1.63 -20.75
CA HIS A 141 0.39 1.64 -22.21
C HIS A 141 -0.95 2.25 -22.62
N GLU A 142 -2.05 1.91 -21.93
CA GLU A 142 -3.35 2.53 -22.16
C GLU A 142 -3.34 4.03 -21.85
N ALA A 143 -2.63 4.46 -20.81
CA ALA A 143 -2.51 5.87 -20.46
C ALA A 143 -1.72 6.66 -21.52
N GLN A 144 -0.72 6.02 -22.15
CA GLN A 144 0.12 6.65 -23.16
C GLN A 144 -0.51 6.68 -24.56
N LEU A 145 -1.19 5.60 -24.96
CA LEU A 145 -1.61 5.37 -26.35
C LEU A 145 -3.13 5.21 -26.51
N GLY A 146 -3.83 4.92 -25.41
CA GLY A 146 -5.24 4.58 -25.39
C GLY A 146 -6.13 5.73 -24.94
N SER A 147 -7.13 5.38 -24.14
CA SER A 147 -8.13 6.32 -23.62
C SER A 147 -8.28 6.15 -22.11
N MET A 148 -8.72 7.20 -21.43
CA MET A 148 -8.89 7.18 -19.97
C MET A 148 -9.83 6.06 -19.52
N ASP A 149 -10.93 5.83 -20.24
CA ASP A 149 -11.89 4.77 -19.92
C ASP A 149 -11.24 3.38 -19.95
N LYS A 150 -10.29 3.16 -20.87
CA LYS A 150 -9.54 1.91 -20.97
C LYS A 150 -8.52 1.75 -19.86
N VAL A 151 -7.90 2.84 -19.40
CA VAL A 151 -7.02 2.80 -18.22
C VAL A 151 -7.80 2.35 -16.99
N VAL A 152 -8.99 2.92 -16.78
CA VAL A 152 -9.89 2.53 -15.67
C VAL A 152 -10.30 1.06 -15.79
N GLU A 153 -10.69 0.60 -17.00
CA GLU A 153 -11.05 -0.79 -17.25
C GLU A 153 -9.90 -1.75 -16.88
N VAL A 154 -8.66 -1.42 -17.26
CA VAL A 154 -7.48 -2.22 -16.90
C VAL A 154 -7.25 -2.22 -15.39
N TYR A 155 -7.37 -1.08 -14.70
CA TYR A 155 -7.23 -1.04 -13.24
C TYR A 155 -8.33 -1.83 -12.51
N GLU A 156 -9.59 -1.75 -12.93
CA GLU A 156 -10.69 -2.53 -12.33
C GLU A 156 -10.48 -4.03 -12.53
N ARG A 157 -10.03 -4.45 -13.72
CA ARG A 157 -9.65 -5.85 -13.97
C ARG A 157 -8.43 -6.25 -13.15
N ALA A 158 -7.45 -5.37 -13.00
CA ALA A 158 -6.25 -5.65 -12.23
C ALA A 158 -6.56 -5.87 -10.76
N VAL A 159 -7.32 -4.98 -10.10
CA VAL A 159 -7.70 -5.17 -8.69
C VAL A 159 -8.63 -6.37 -8.49
N HIS A 160 -9.31 -6.85 -9.53
CA HIS A 160 -10.00 -8.14 -9.49
C HIS A 160 -9.03 -9.33 -9.59
N GLY A 161 -8.03 -9.26 -10.48
CA GLY A 161 -7.04 -10.33 -10.66
C GLY A 161 -5.99 -10.43 -9.56
N VAL A 162 -5.61 -9.31 -8.94
CA VAL A 162 -4.64 -9.20 -7.84
C VAL A 162 -5.22 -8.42 -6.66
N THR A 163 -6.37 -8.87 -6.17
CA THR A 163 -7.15 -8.20 -5.10
C THR A 163 -6.35 -7.88 -3.85
N TYR A 164 -5.36 -8.70 -3.51
CA TYR A 164 -4.56 -8.52 -2.30
C TYR A 164 -3.19 -7.88 -2.56
N SER A 165 -2.96 -7.33 -3.76
CA SER A 165 -1.74 -6.57 -4.05
C SER A 165 -1.86 -5.13 -3.56
N VAL A 166 -1.12 -4.80 -2.49
CA VAL A 166 -0.98 -3.42 -1.99
C VAL A 166 -0.51 -2.48 -3.10
N ASP A 167 0.50 -2.89 -3.87
CA ASP A 167 1.05 -2.11 -4.97
C ASP A 167 0.00 -1.79 -6.05
N MET A 168 -0.86 -2.75 -6.38
CA MET A 168 -1.87 -2.52 -7.41
C MET A 168 -2.92 -1.49 -6.97
N TRP A 169 -3.39 -1.59 -5.72
CA TRP A 169 -4.29 -0.58 -5.13
C TRP A 169 -3.62 0.78 -5.01
N LEU A 170 -2.34 0.83 -4.61
CA LEU A 170 -1.57 2.07 -4.54
C LEU A 170 -1.51 2.75 -5.91
N HIS A 171 -1.13 2.01 -6.96
CA HIS A 171 -1.09 2.56 -8.31
C HIS A 171 -2.44 3.10 -8.76
N TYR A 172 -3.54 2.39 -8.46
CA TYR A 172 -4.87 2.85 -8.83
C TYR A 172 -5.29 4.10 -8.04
N CYS A 173 -4.99 4.16 -6.74
CA CYS A 173 -5.28 5.35 -5.93
C CYS A 173 -4.46 6.56 -6.38
N VAL A 174 -3.19 6.39 -6.75
CA VAL A 174 -2.35 7.46 -7.33
C VAL A 174 -2.92 7.95 -8.66
N PHE A 175 -3.35 7.03 -9.54
CA PHE A 175 -4.03 7.38 -10.77
C PHE A 175 -5.32 8.18 -10.49
N ALA A 176 -6.13 7.75 -9.52
CA ALA A 176 -7.35 8.42 -9.12
C ALA A 176 -7.11 9.83 -8.57
N ILE A 177 -6.10 10.03 -7.72
CA ILE A 177 -5.71 11.35 -7.20
C ILE A 177 -5.37 12.32 -8.34
N ASN A 178 -4.66 11.83 -9.36
CA ASN A 178 -4.19 12.66 -10.47
C ASN A 178 -5.25 12.91 -11.55
N THR A 179 -6.33 12.12 -11.54
CA THR A 179 -7.33 12.11 -12.63
C THR A 179 -8.68 12.64 -12.17
N TYR A 180 -9.12 12.24 -10.98
CA TYR A 180 -10.42 12.61 -10.46
C TYR A 180 -10.31 13.89 -9.63
N GLY A 181 -11.15 14.88 -9.97
CA GLY A 181 -11.26 16.12 -9.19
C GLY A 181 -12.19 16.02 -7.98
N ASP A 182 -12.95 14.92 -7.85
CA ASP A 182 -13.88 14.70 -6.74
C ASP A 182 -13.20 13.95 -5.58
N PRO A 183 -13.03 14.58 -4.40
CA PRO A 183 -12.39 13.93 -3.26
C PRO A 183 -13.11 12.68 -2.77
N ASP A 184 -14.44 12.63 -2.86
CA ASP A 184 -15.20 11.49 -2.37
C ASP A 184 -14.98 10.25 -3.24
N THR A 185 -14.80 10.44 -4.55
CA THR A 185 -14.40 9.36 -5.46
C THR A 185 -13.02 8.78 -5.10
N VAL A 186 -12.05 9.64 -4.79
CA VAL A 186 -10.71 9.20 -4.37
C VAL A 186 -10.77 8.45 -3.04
N ARG A 187 -11.49 8.98 -2.04
CA ARG A 187 -11.69 8.31 -0.74
C ARG A 187 -12.37 6.96 -0.89
N ARG A 188 -13.44 6.87 -1.68
CA ARG A 188 -14.12 5.59 -1.94
C ARG A 188 -13.18 4.55 -2.51
N LEU A 189 -12.24 4.94 -3.37
CA LEU A 189 -11.26 4.01 -3.93
C LEU A 189 -10.23 3.56 -2.88
N PHE A 190 -9.72 4.48 -2.05
CA PHE A 190 -8.86 4.11 -0.92
C PHE A 190 -9.56 3.13 0.02
N GLU A 191 -10.79 3.44 0.44
CA GLU A 191 -11.55 2.58 1.34
C GLU A 191 -11.83 1.20 0.72
N ARG A 192 -12.10 1.15 -0.59
CA ARG A 192 -12.28 -0.12 -1.31
C ARG A 192 -11.01 -0.96 -1.28
N GLY A 193 -9.84 -0.36 -1.49
CA GLY A 193 -8.57 -1.08 -1.42
C GLY A 193 -8.23 -1.53 0.00
N LEU A 194 -8.39 -0.64 0.98
CA LEU A 194 -8.11 -0.91 2.38
C LEU A 194 -9.02 -1.99 2.98
N ALA A 195 -10.22 -2.20 2.43
CA ALA A 195 -11.06 -3.34 2.80
C ALA A 195 -10.42 -4.70 2.50
N TYR A 196 -9.49 -4.77 1.54
CA TYR A 196 -8.79 -6.01 1.18
C TYR A 196 -7.36 -6.06 1.74
N VAL A 197 -6.62 -4.96 1.65
CA VAL A 197 -5.18 -4.95 1.98
C VAL A 197 -4.83 -4.11 3.20
N GLY A 198 -5.80 -3.46 3.86
CA GLY A 198 -5.53 -2.53 4.96
C GLY A 198 -4.89 -3.16 6.19
N THR A 199 -5.09 -4.47 6.39
CA THR A 199 -4.50 -5.24 7.51
C THR A 199 -3.22 -5.98 7.11
N ASP A 200 -2.77 -5.85 5.86
CA ASP A 200 -1.53 -6.46 5.42
C ASP A 200 -0.33 -5.83 6.15
N TYR A 201 0.64 -6.65 6.58
CA TYR A 201 1.78 -6.18 7.37
C TYR A 201 2.64 -5.16 6.60
N MET A 202 2.67 -5.26 5.27
CA MET A 202 3.37 -4.40 4.32
C MET A 202 2.44 -3.38 3.63
N SER A 203 1.23 -3.15 4.14
CA SER A 203 0.27 -2.16 3.60
C SER A 203 0.68 -0.69 3.73
N PHE A 204 1.79 -0.41 4.42
CA PHE A 204 2.24 0.96 4.74
C PHE A 204 2.36 1.90 3.52
N PRO A 205 2.72 1.47 2.29
CA PRO A 205 2.76 2.39 1.15
C PRO A 205 1.39 2.97 0.79
N LEU A 206 0.33 2.16 0.91
CA LEU A 206 -1.05 2.61 0.62
C LEU A 206 -1.54 3.56 1.73
N TRP A 207 -1.28 3.20 3.00
CA TRP A 207 -1.59 4.05 4.14
C TRP A 207 -0.86 5.40 4.09
N ASP A 208 0.44 5.40 3.74
CA ASP A 208 1.23 6.62 3.58
C ASP A 208 0.62 7.54 2.52
N LYS A 209 0.19 6.97 1.39
CA LYS A 209 -0.45 7.76 0.34
C LYS A 209 -1.78 8.33 0.80
N TYR A 210 -2.57 7.58 1.58
CA TYR A 210 -3.84 8.07 2.07
C TYR A 210 -3.68 9.17 3.14
N VAL A 211 -2.72 8.99 4.05
CA VAL A 211 -2.30 9.99 5.04
C VAL A 211 -1.85 11.28 4.35
N GLU A 212 -0.98 11.18 3.35
CA GLU A 212 -0.52 12.33 2.56
C GLU A 212 -1.70 13.05 1.90
N TYR A 213 -2.63 12.29 1.30
CA TYR A 213 -3.81 12.84 0.64
C TYR A 213 -4.71 13.61 1.61
N GLU A 214 -5.14 13.02 2.73
CA GLU A 214 -6.03 13.71 3.68
C GLU A 214 -5.34 14.89 4.38
N TYR A 215 -4.02 14.82 4.58
CA TYR A 215 -3.23 15.97 5.04
C TYR A 215 -3.29 17.13 4.05
N GLN A 216 -3.10 16.86 2.75
CA GLN A 216 -3.21 17.87 1.69
C GLN A 216 -4.63 18.45 1.59
N GLN A 217 -5.66 17.62 1.79
CA GLN A 217 -7.07 18.05 1.85
C GLN A 217 -7.44 18.75 3.16
N GLN A 218 -6.52 18.84 4.12
CA GLN A 218 -6.72 19.39 5.47
C GLN A 218 -7.91 18.77 6.21
N GLN A 219 -8.21 17.50 5.95
CA GLN A 219 -9.28 16.77 6.64
C GLN A 219 -8.73 16.08 7.88
N TRP A 220 -8.57 16.85 8.95
CA TRP A 220 -7.92 16.40 10.19
C TRP A 220 -8.67 15.26 10.89
N SER A 221 -10.00 15.26 10.84
CA SER A 221 -10.82 14.20 11.41
C SER A 221 -10.64 12.87 10.67
N ASN A 222 -10.63 12.90 9.34
CA ASN A 222 -10.35 11.72 8.51
C ASN A 222 -8.92 11.21 8.76
N LEU A 223 -7.94 12.11 8.81
CA LEU A 223 -6.56 11.75 9.10
C LEU A 223 -6.41 11.08 10.47
N ALA A 224 -7.10 11.59 11.49
CA ALA A 224 -7.10 11.00 12.82
C ALA A 224 -7.78 9.62 12.85
N MET A 225 -8.87 9.44 12.10
CA MET A 225 -9.47 8.11 11.90
C MET A 225 -8.52 7.12 11.22
N ILE A 226 -7.80 7.56 10.18
CA ILE A 226 -6.83 6.73 9.47
C ILE A 226 -5.75 6.24 10.45
N TYR A 227 -5.16 7.14 11.24
CA TYR A 227 -4.22 6.73 12.28
C TYR A 227 -4.85 5.75 13.26
N THR A 228 -6.08 5.98 13.70
CA THR A 228 -6.79 5.08 14.63
C THR A 228 -6.86 3.66 14.05
N ARG A 229 -7.28 3.52 12.80
CA ARG A 229 -7.39 2.22 12.09
C ARG A 229 -6.04 1.54 11.91
N ILE A 230 -4.99 2.28 11.56
CA ILE A 230 -3.64 1.73 11.44
C ILE A 230 -3.17 1.16 12.78
N LEU A 231 -3.47 1.84 13.89
CA LEU A 231 -3.07 1.42 15.24
C LEU A 231 -3.82 0.18 15.76
N GLU A 232 -4.88 -0.29 15.08
CA GLU A 232 -5.61 -1.51 15.43
C GLU A 232 -4.88 -2.79 15.01
N HIS A 233 -3.94 -2.69 14.07
CA HIS A 233 -3.32 -3.85 13.43
C HIS A 233 -1.78 -3.75 13.45
N PRO A 234 -1.07 -4.90 13.49
CA PRO A 234 0.38 -4.87 13.31
C PRO A 234 0.72 -4.36 11.91
N ASN A 235 1.74 -3.54 11.82
CA ASN A 235 2.26 -3.00 10.57
C ASN A 235 3.75 -2.74 10.72
N GLN A 236 4.53 -2.94 9.67
CA GLN A 236 5.98 -2.76 9.74
C GLN A 236 6.41 -1.34 10.21
N GLN A 237 5.60 -0.33 9.92
CA GLN A 237 5.84 1.09 10.24
C GLN A 237 4.98 1.59 11.41
N LEU A 238 4.43 0.70 12.24
CA LEU A 238 3.48 1.03 13.32
C LEU A 238 4.00 2.13 14.26
N ASP A 239 5.27 2.05 14.69
CA ASP A 239 5.90 3.03 15.58
C ASP A 239 5.93 4.44 14.95
N ARG A 240 6.18 4.51 13.63
CA ARG A 240 6.18 5.77 12.88
C ARG A 240 4.78 6.38 12.86
N TYR A 241 3.75 5.58 12.57
CA TYR A 241 2.36 6.05 12.58
C TYR A 241 1.91 6.52 13.95
N PHE A 242 2.28 5.81 15.02
CA PHE A 242 1.96 6.24 16.38
C PHE A 242 2.63 7.57 16.74
N ASN A 243 3.88 7.78 16.33
CA ASN A 243 4.57 9.06 16.52
C ASN A 243 3.91 10.21 15.74
N SER A 244 3.54 9.97 14.47
CA SER A 244 2.84 10.97 13.65
C SER A 244 1.44 11.30 14.20
N PHE A 245 0.74 10.30 14.76
CA PHE A 245 -0.50 10.54 15.49
C PHE A 245 -0.27 11.45 16.71
N ARG A 246 0.78 11.20 17.50
CA ARG A 246 1.14 12.04 18.66
C ARG A 246 1.46 13.49 18.26
N GLU A 247 2.11 13.67 17.13
CA GLU A 247 2.38 15.01 16.57
C GLU A 247 1.09 15.71 16.12
N LEU A 248 0.16 14.98 15.49
CA LEU A 248 -1.13 15.50 15.07
C LEU A 248 -1.96 16.02 16.26
N VAL A 249 -2.10 15.21 17.32
CA VAL A 249 -2.86 15.61 18.52
C VAL A 249 -2.19 16.74 19.31
N ALA A 250 -0.87 16.88 19.22
CA ALA A 250 -0.15 17.98 19.86
C ALA A 250 -0.32 19.32 19.12
N THR A 251 -0.66 19.28 17.82
CA THR A 251 -0.74 20.47 16.97
C THR A 251 -2.16 20.91 16.64
N ARG A 252 -3.17 20.08 16.92
CA ARG A 252 -4.57 20.32 16.54
C ARG A 252 -5.52 20.21 17.75
N PRO A 253 -6.54 21.07 17.84
CA PRO A 253 -7.55 20.96 18.89
C PRO A 253 -8.41 19.70 18.68
N LEU A 254 -8.90 19.11 19.78
CA LEU A 254 -9.69 17.88 19.75
C LEU A 254 -10.96 18.01 18.89
N SER A 255 -11.55 19.20 18.81
CA SER A 255 -12.72 19.50 17.99
C SER A 255 -12.52 19.31 16.49
N GLU A 256 -11.28 19.49 15.98
CA GLU A 256 -10.93 19.25 14.57
C GLU A 256 -10.64 17.78 14.27
N LEU A 257 -10.29 16.99 15.31
CA LEU A 257 -9.83 15.61 15.16
C LEU A 257 -10.96 14.59 15.28
N ARG A 258 -12.03 14.92 16.01
CA ARG A 258 -13.15 13.99 16.20
C ARG A 258 -14.06 13.94 14.99
N THR A 259 -14.60 12.76 14.73
CA THR A 259 -15.72 12.63 13.79
C THR A 259 -17.03 13.07 14.43
N SER A 260 -18.03 13.35 13.58
CA SER A 260 -19.40 13.62 14.05
C SER A 260 -19.98 12.47 14.89
N GLU A 261 -19.57 11.23 14.62
CA GLU A 261 -19.98 10.05 15.38
C GLU A 261 -19.34 10.01 16.77
N GLU A 262 -18.03 10.19 16.88
CA GLU A 262 -17.33 10.26 18.18
C GLU A 262 -17.85 11.40 19.06
N ILE A 263 -18.20 12.55 18.46
CA ILE A 263 -18.81 13.68 19.16
C ILE A 263 -20.18 13.29 19.73
N SER A 264 -20.99 12.56 18.96
CA SER A 264 -22.32 12.12 19.39
C SER A 264 -22.28 11.09 20.53
N VAL A 265 -21.33 10.15 20.49
CA VAL A 265 -21.11 9.15 21.55
C VAL A 265 -20.66 9.84 22.83
N ALA A 266 -19.72 10.78 22.74
CA ALA A 266 -19.26 11.56 23.89
C ALA A 266 -20.39 12.43 24.49
N ALA A 267 -21.27 12.99 23.66
CA ALA A 267 -22.42 13.77 24.11
C ALA A 267 -23.46 12.90 24.86
N ASN A 268 -23.73 11.68 24.37
CA ASN A 268 -24.64 10.73 25.01
C ASN A 268 -24.08 10.24 26.35
N ALA A 269 -22.79 9.93 26.43
CA ALA A 269 -22.13 9.55 27.68
C ALA A 269 -22.22 10.65 28.76
N LYS A 270 -22.08 11.92 28.37
CA LYS A 270 -22.29 13.06 29.29
C LYS A 270 -23.75 13.26 29.69
N GLY A 271 -24.70 12.93 28.83
CA GLY A 271 -26.14 13.01 29.12
C GLY A 271 -26.60 12.00 30.18
N GLU A 272 -26.00 10.80 30.20
CA GLU A 272 -26.28 9.77 31.21
C GLU A 272 -25.69 10.11 32.58
N VAL A 273 -24.49 10.69 32.62
CA VAL A 273 -23.85 11.13 33.88
C VAL A 273 -24.66 12.24 34.57
N ASN A 274 -25.24 13.17 33.80
CA ASN A 274 -26.06 14.26 34.37
C ASN A 274 -27.44 13.81 34.90
N ASN A 275 -27.96 12.66 34.46
CA ASN A 275 -29.24 12.12 34.95
C ASN A 275 -29.08 11.29 36.23
N ALA A 276 -27.87 10.91 36.62
CA ALA A 276 -27.58 10.17 37.84
C ALA A 276 -27.42 11.05 39.09
N GLU A 277 -27.27 12.38 38.95
CA GLU A 277 -27.05 13.32 40.06
C GLU A 277 -28.28 14.14 40.49
N SER A 278 -29.48 13.88 39.97
CA SER A 278 -30.69 14.63 40.37
C SER A 278 -31.66 13.81 41.24
N THR A 279 -31.24 13.50 42.47
CA THR A 279 -32.17 13.24 43.58
C THR A 279 -31.61 13.86 44.86
N GLY A 280 -32.04 15.07 45.21
CA GLY A 280 -31.74 15.63 46.54
C GLY A 280 -31.76 17.15 46.66
N GLU A 281 -32.96 17.68 46.90
CA GLU A 281 -33.26 18.90 47.66
C GLU A 281 -33.04 20.30 47.05
N VAL A 282 -34.19 20.97 46.96
CA VAL A 282 -34.43 22.39 46.73
C VAL A 282 -33.86 23.22 47.90
N ASN A 283 -33.05 24.24 47.61
CA ASN A 283 -33.07 25.47 48.39
C ASN A 283 -32.59 26.70 47.60
N THR A 284 -33.32 27.79 47.81
CA THR A 284 -33.26 29.09 47.14
C THR A 284 -32.10 29.97 47.63
N ASN A 285 -31.38 30.65 46.73
CA ASN A 285 -31.25 32.13 46.68
C ASN A 285 -30.03 32.63 45.88
N ALA A 286 -30.35 33.55 44.98
CA ALA A 286 -29.63 34.66 44.32
C ALA A 286 -28.09 34.89 44.45
N VAL A 287 -27.58 35.44 43.34
CA VAL A 287 -26.39 36.31 43.13
C VAL A 287 -25.14 35.63 42.53
N ASP A 288 -24.98 35.88 41.22
CA ASP A 288 -23.78 36.41 40.56
C ASP A 288 -22.43 35.70 40.77
N GLN A 289 -21.92 35.04 39.72
CA GLN A 289 -20.74 35.46 38.98
C GLN A 289 -20.21 34.33 38.07
N SER A 290 -20.12 34.69 36.79
CA SER A 290 -19.27 34.12 35.74
C SER A 290 -18.03 33.36 36.25
N SER A 291 -18.14 32.04 36.39
CA SER A 291 -17.04 31.12 36.69
C SER A 291 -17.13 29.86 35.82
N LYS A 292 -17.40 30.07 34.52
CA LYS A 292 -17.55 28.99 33.52
C LYS A 292 -16.34 28.63 32.63
N PRO A 293 -15.18 29.34 32.61
CA PRO A 293 -14.07 28.93 31.73
C PRO A 293 -13.19 27.81 32.30
N ALA A 294 -12.95 27.78 33.62
CA ALA A 294 -11.95 26.86 34.20
C ALA A 294 -12.42 25.40 34.25
N SER A 295 -13.68 25.12 34.59
CA SER A 295 -14.22 23.75 34.59
C SER A 295 -14.41 23.18 33.19
N ALA A 296 -14.71 24.02 32.20
CA ALA A 296 -14.81 23.63 30.80
C ALA A 296 -13.43 23.30 30.18
N ALA A 297 -12.39 24.05 30.53
CA ALA A 297 -11.03 23.77 30.06
C ALA A 297 -10.42 22.50 30.71
N ILE A 298 -10.76 22.23 31.97
CA ILE A 298 -10.33 20.98 32.66
C ILE A 298 -10.98 19.76 31.99
N THR A 299 -12.28 19.84 31.65
CA THR A 299 -12.98 18.74 30.97
C THR A 299 -12.49 18.50 29.54
N GLU A 300 -12.11 19.54 28.79
CA GLU A 300 -11.54 19.37 27.44
C GLU A 300 -10.15 18.70 27.47
N ALA A 301 -9.32 19.03 28.46
CA ALA A 301 -8.02 18.39 28.65
C ALA A 301 -8.16 16.90 29.02
N GLU A 302 -9.09 16.57 29.91
CA GLU A 302 -9.42 15.18 30.28
C GLU A 302 -9.94 14.38 29.07
N GLU A 303 -10.76 15.00 28.22
CA GLU A 303 -11.26 14.36 27.01
C GLU A 303 -10.16 14.08 25.98
N LEU A 304 -9.20 15.00 25.84
CA LEU A 304 -8.04 14.81 24.98
C LEU A 304 -7.12 13.71 25.52
N GLU A 305 -6.90 13.67 26.84
CA GLU A 305 -6.14 12.61 27.49
C GLU A 305 -6.79 11.23 27.25
N ASN A 306 -8.11 11.12 27.42
CA ASN A 306 -8.84 9.90 27.11
C ASN A 306 -8.75 9.51 25.63
N TYR A 307 -8.86 10.49 24.72
CA TYR A 307 -8.74 10.28 23.28
C TYR A 307 -7.37 9.70 22.88
N ILE A 308 -6.29 10.18 23.52
CA ILE A 308 -4.92 9.67 23.34
C ILE A 308 -4.77 8.29 23.98
N ALA A 309 -5.26 8.11 25.21
CA ALA A 309 -5.13 6.87 25.97
C ALA A 309 -5.75 5.66 25.24
N ILE A 310 -6.92 5.82 24.62
CA ILE A 310 -7.57 4.78 23.82
C ILE A 310 -6.65 4.31 22.68
N ARG A 311 -6.04 5.26 21.95
CA ARG A 311 -5.18 4.96 20.79
C ARG A 311 -3.82 4.43 21.20
N GLU A 312 -3.31 4.83 22.36
CA GLU A 312 -2.16 4.20 23.00
C GLU A 312 -2.41 2.74 23.36
N GLU A 313 -3.62 2.41 23.83
CA GLU A 313 -3.99 1.04 24.13
C GLU A 313 -4.05 0.18 22.85
N LEU A 314 -4.64 0.72 21.76
CA LEU A 314 -4.63 0.08 20.44
C LEU A 314 -3.20 -0.21 19.98
N TYR A 315 -2.34 0.82 20.01
CA TYR A 315 -0.92 0.69 19.68
C TYR A 315 -0.22 -0.40 20.51
N LYS A 316 -0.42 -0.43 21.83
CA LYS A 316 0.18 -1.45 22.71
C LYS A 316 -0.28 -2.87 22.34
N LYS A 317 -1.57 -3.06 22.06
CA LYS A 317 -2.14 -4.33 21.62
C LYS A 317 -1.54 -4.77 20.28
N ALA A 318 -1.46 -3.86 19.31
CA ALA A 318 -0.86 -4.12 18.02
C ALA A 318 0.64 -4.47 18.14
N LYS A 319 1.41 -3.78 19.02
CA LYS A 319 2.81 -4.11 19.31
C LYS A 319 3.01 -5.46 19.97
N GLU A 320 2.11 -5.84 20.88
CA GLU A 320 2.17 -7.17 21.49
C GLU A 320 1.97 -8.25 20.42
N PHE A 321 1.03 -8.04 19.50
CA PHE A 321 0.80 -8.98 18.40
C PHE A 321 1.95 -8.98 17.37
N ASP A 322 2.46 -7.80 17.00
CA ASP A 322 3.67 -7.62 16.17
C ASP A 322 4.84 -8.45 16.70
N SER A 323 5.10 -8.40 18.01
CA SER A 323 6.17 -9.18 18.65
C SER A 323 6.03 -10.71 18.49
N LYS A 324 4.82 -11.21 18.21
CA LYS A 324 4.55 -12.64 17.98
C LYS A 324 4.71 -13.02 16.51
N ILE A 325 4.56 -12.07 15.58
CA ILE A 325 4.56 -12.34 14.13
C ILE A 325 5.81 -11.86 13.39
N ILE A 326 6.59 -10.94 13.98
CA ILE A 326 7.69 -10.26 13.30
C ILE A 326 8.76 -11.20 12.74
N ASP A 327 9.06 -12.30 13.43
CA ASP A 327 10.05 -13.27 12.96
C ASP A 327 9.55 -14.02 11.71
N PHE A 328 8.24 -14.30 11.63
CA PHE A 328 7.65 -14.88 10.43
C PHE A 328 7.61 -13.88 9.28
N GLU A 329 7.20 -12.65 9.56
CA GLU A 329 7.10 -11.57 8.56
C GLU A 329 8.47 -11.22 7.96
N THR A 330 9.51 -11.14 8.79
CA THR A 330 10.87 -10.85 8.31
C THR A 330 11.53 -12.01 7.57
N ALA A 331 11.06 -13.24 7.79
CA ALA A 331 11.50 -14.42 7.04
C ALA A 331 10.88 -14.51 5.63
N ILE A 332 9.78 -13.79 5.36
CA ILE A 332 9.18 -13.71 4.03
C ILE A 332 10.05 -12.82 3.13
N ARG A 333 10.74 -13.43 2.16
CA ARG A 333 11.59 -12.68 1.21
C ARG A 333 10.87 -12.26 -0.05
N ARG A 334 9.79 -12.96 -0.40
CA ARG A 334 9.02 -12.73 -1.62
C ARG A 334 7.52 -12.68 -1.30
N PRO A 335 6.98 -11.50 -0.93
CA PRO A 335 5.57 -11.33 -0.58
C PRO A 335 4.65 -11.21 -1.81
N TYR A 336 5.11 -11.58 -3.00
CA TYR A 336 4.38 -11.47 -4.25
C TYR A 336 4.54 -12.73 -5.10
N PHE A 337 3.58 -12.95 -5.99
CA PHE A 337 3.61 -14.10 -6.90
C PHE A 337 4.81 -14.05 -7.85
N HIS A 338 5.49 -15.20 -7.99
CA HIS A 338 6.47 -15.42 -9.03
C HIS A 338 6.50 -16.90 -9.39
N VAL A 339 6.64 -17.19 -10.69
CA VAL A 339 6.73 -18.56 -11.25
C VAL A 339 7.91 -19.41 -10.73
N ARG A 340 8.88 -18.83 -10.02
CA ARG A 340 10.01 -19.57 -9.47
C ARG A 340 9.56 -20.21 -8.16
N PRO A 341 9.82 -21.50 -7.93
CA PRO A 341 9.42 -22.15 -6.69
C PRO A 341 10.09 -21.47 -5.49
N LEU A 342 9.35 -21.40 -4.38
CA LEU A 342 9.92 -21.01 -3.09
C LEU A 342 10.89 -22.09 -2.60
N ASN A 343 11.90 -21.68 -1.83
CA ASN A 343 12.79 -22.64 -1.20
C ASN A 343 12.11 -23.31 0.01
N VAL A 344 12.68 -24.42 0.48
CA VAL A 344 12.08 -25.22 1.58
C VAL A 344 11.93 -24.41 2.86
N ALA A 345 12.89 -23.54 3.20
CA ALA A 345 12.83 -22.73 4.41
C ALA A 345 11.72 -21.67 4.34
N GLU A 346 11.51 -21.06 3.16
CA GLU A 346 10.38 -20.15 2.94
C GLU A 346 9.05 -20.87 3.06
N LEU A 347 8.92 -22.06 2.47
CA LEU A 347 7.71 -22.88 2.60
C LEU A 347 7.45 -23.28 4.05
N GLU A 348 8.47 -23.72 4.78
CA GLU A 348 8.35 -24.07 6.20
C GLU A 348 7.91 -22.87 7.05
N ASN A 349 8.48 -21.69 6.80
CA ASN A 349 8.03 -20.45 7.43
C ASN A 349 6.55 -20.18 7.17
N TRP A 350 6.10 -20.30 5.92
CA TRP A 350 4.69 -20.13 5.55
C TRP A 350 3.76 -21.10 6.30
N HIS A 351 4.10 -22.39 6.36
CA HIS A 351 3.28 -23.37 7.08
C HIS A 351 3.21 -23.05 8.57
N ASN A 352 4.36 -22.77 9.20
CA ASN A 352 4.40 -22.45 10.63
C ASN A 352 3.63 -21.16 10.95
N TYR A 353 3.71 -20.17 10.06
CA TYR A 353 2.98 -18.92 10.25
C TYR A 353 1.46 -19.12 10.09
N LEU A 354 1.03 -19.89 9.09
CA LEU A 354 -0.37 -20.27 8.91
C LEU A 354 -0.92 -21.02 10.13
N ASP A 355 -0.16 -21.99 10.65
CA ASP A 355 -0.54 -22.75 11.84
C ASP A 355 -0.66 -21.83 13.08
N PHE A 356 0.28 -20.88 13.24
CA PHE A 356 0.22 -19.88 14.31
C PHE A 356 -1.03 -19.01 14.21
N ILE A 357 -1.35 -18.48 13.03
CA ILE A 357 -2.53 -17.63 12.83
C ILE A 357 -3.82 -18.43 13.04
N GLN A 358 -3.88 -19.69 12.57
CA GLN A 358 -5.03 -20.56 12.77
C GLN A 358 -5.26 -20.89 14.26
N GLY A 359 -4.19 -21.00 15.05
CA GLY A 359 -4.26 -21.24 16.49
C GLY A 359 -4.70 -20.03 17.33
N CYS A 360 -4.77 -18.82 16.76
CA CYS A 360 -5.11 -17.60 17.49
C CYS A 360 -6.63 -17.34 17.63
N ASP A 361 -7.50 -18.25 17.18
CA ASP A 361 -8.99 -18.18 17.26
C ASP A 361 -9.60 -16.86 16.72
N ASP A 362 -8.88 -16.16 15.86
CA ASP A 362 -9.33 -14.92 15.22
C ASP A 362 -9.48 -15.15 13.71
N PHE A 363 -10.67 -15.63 13.32
CA PHE A 363 -10.99 -15.97 11.92
C PHE A 363 -10.81 -14.80 10.95
N ASN A 364 -10.97 -13.56 11.43
CA ASN A 364 -10.74 -12.37 10.59
C ASN A 364 -9.25 -12.20 10.26
N LYS A 365 -8.35 -12.52 11.20
CA LYS A 365 -6.90 -12.52 10.96
C LYS A 365 -6.47 -13.63 9.99
N LEU A 366 -7.10 -14.82 10.07
CA LEU A 366 -6.81 -15.94 9.18
C LEU A 366 -7.27 -15.69 7.74
N SER A 367 -8.47 -15.14 7.55
CA SER A 367 -8.98 -14.79 6.21
C SER A 367 -8.10 -13.77 5.51
N ASN A 368 -7.63 -12.74 6.23
CA ASN A 368 -6.80 -11.71 5.63
C ASN A 368 -5.37 -12.19 5.36
N PHE A 369 -4.80 -13.00 6.25
CA PHE A 369 -3.46 -13.56 6.08
C PHE A 369 -3.33 -14.50 4.88
N CYS A 370 -4.26 -15.46 4.72
CA CYS A 370 -4.25 -16.37 3.58
C CYS A 370 -4.44 -15.65 2.23
N CYS A 371 -5.09 -14.49 2.27
CA CYS A 371 -5.41 -13.69 1.10
C CYS A 371 -4.28 -12.74 0.69
N SER A 372 -3.57 -12.13 1.64
CA SER A 372 -2.38 -11.29 1.43
C SER A 372 -1.25 -11.97 0.64
N TYR A 373 -1.18 -13.30 0.65
CA TYR A 373 0.01 -14.05 0.27
C TYR A 373 -0.23 -15.19 -0.76
N HIS A 374 -1.09 -14.94 -1.75
CA HIS A 374 -1.35 -15.84 -2.88
C HIS A 374 -0.32 -15.76 -4.02
#